data_AF-A0A7J6E436-F1
#
_entry.id   AF-A0A7J6E436-F1
#
_cell.length_a   1.000
_cell.length_b   1.000
_cell.length_c   1.000
_cell.angle_alpha   90.00
_cell.angle_beta   90.00
_cell.angle_gamma   90.00
#
_symmetry.space_group_name_H-M   'P 1'
#
loop_
_entity.id
_entity.type
_entity.pdbx_description
1 polymer ?
#
loop_
_entity_poly.entity_id
_entity_poly.type
_entity_poly.pdbx_seq_one_letter_code
_entity_poly.pdbx_strand_id
1 'polypeptide(L)'
;MNINDVEKLYVVLSRPPRLAQGQSIKIQVLAAFPVQIDGEPWFQQSCTLAISHHGQAFMLKRAAEEPLGHAAAIITDVLENAETNGVINASQKQAFLQEMALRLS
;
A
#
# COMPACT_ATOMS: atom_id res chain seq x y z
N MET A 1 14.11 -23.92 3.54
CA MET A 1 12.83 -23.41 4.05
C MET A 1 11.78 -23.78 3.02
N ASN A 2 10.80 -24.60 3.37
CA ASN A 2 9.77 -25.04 2.41
C ASN A 2 8.64 -24.02 2.37
N ILE A 3 7.98 -23.88 1.22
CA ILE A 3 6.89 -22.92 1.00
C ILE A 3 5.73 -23.09 2.00
N ASN A 4 5.56 -24.31 2.51
CA ASN A 4 4.57 -24.69 3.52
C ASN A 4 4.80 -24.05 4.91
N ASP A 5 6.02 -23.56 5.20
CA ASP A 5 6.33 -22.93 6.49
C ASP A 5 5.88 -21.46 6.54
N VAL A 6 5.77 -20.80 5.38
CA VAL A 6 5.34 -19.39 5.26
C VAL A 6 3.82 -19.26 5.42
N GLU A 7 3.05 -20.15 4.78
CA GLU A 7 1.59 -20.16 4.87
C GLU A 7 1.09 -20.40 6.31
N LYS A 8 1.84 -21.16 7.12
CA LYS A 8 1.49 -21.44 8.52
C LYS A 8 1.59 -20.23 9.45
N LEU A 9 2.39 -19.22 9.13
CA LEU A 9 2.53 -18.04 9.98
C LEU A 9 1.24 -17.21 10.03
N TYR A 10 0.51 -17.15 8.91
CA TYR A 10 -0.77 -16.45 8.80
C TYR A 10 -1.92 -17.15 9.55
N VAL A 11 -1.82 -18.47 9.74
CA VAL A 11 -2.90 -19.27 10.35
C VAL A 11 -2.81 -19.34 11.87
N VAL A 12 -1.62 -19.17 12.48
CA VAL A 12 -1.40 -19.45 13.90
C VAL A 12 -1.77 -18.31 14.85
N LEU A 13 -2.04 -17.09 14.38
CA LEU A 13 -2.49 -15.97 15.23
C LEU A 13 -3.74 -15.32 14.67
N SER A 14 -4.90 -15.89 14.99
CA SER A 14 -6.21 -15.29 14.70
C SER A 14 -6.38 -13.89 15.29
N ARG A 15 -5.53 -13.51 16.27
CA ARG A 15 -5.34 -12.14 16.78
C ARG A 15 -3.89 -11.93 17.26
N PRO A 16 -3.03 -11.26 16.50
CA PRO A 16 -1.70 -10.92 16.99
C PRO A 16 -1.78 -9.89 18.13
N PRO A 17 -1.07 -10.10 19.26
CA PRO A 17 -1.04 -9.13 20.35
C PRO A 17 -0.28 -7.86 19.93
N ARG A 18 -0.85 -6.69 20.25
CA ARG A 18 -0.15 -5.40 20.07
C ARG A 18 0.86 -5.22 21.20
N LEU A 19 2.15 -5.31 20.89
CA LEU A 19 3.22 -5.14 21.88
C LEU A 19 3.51 -3.66 22.18
N ALA A 20 3.55 -2.80 21.15
CA ALA A 20 3.84 -1.37 21.28
C ALA A 20 3.37 -0.58 20.04
N GLN A 21 3.31 0.74 20.16
CA GLN A 21 3.14 1.68 19.05
C GLN A 21 4.04 2.90 19.29
N GLY A 22 4.79 3.31 18.27
CA GLY A 22 5.72 4.43 18.36
C GLY A 22 6.19 4.88 16.97
N GLN A 23 6.84 6.04 16.90
CA GLN A 23 7.35 6.62 15.65
C GLN A 23 8.59 5.90 15.11
N SER A 24 9.38 5.28 15.99
CA SER A 24 10.55 4.48 15.66
C SER A 24 10.58 3.25 16.56
N ILE A 25 10.61 2.07 15.96
CA ILE A 25 10.63 0.77 16.62
C ILE A 25 11.93 0.07 16.24
N LYS A 26 12.66 -0.43 17.23
CA LYS A 26 13.85 -1.28 17.01
C LYS A 26 13.56 -2.68 17.54
N ILE A 27 13.69 -3.69 16.69
CA ILE A 27 13.48 -5.09 17.03
C ILE A 27 14.81 -5.82 16.85
N GLN A 28 15.31 -6.44 17.91
CA GLN A 28 16.51 -7.28 17.82
C GLN A 28 16.11 -8.72 17.54
N VAL A 29 16.56 -9.22 16.39
CA VAL A 29 16.36 -10.60 15.94
C VAL A 29 17.60 -11.40 16.30
N LEU A 30 17.47 -12.31 17.27
CA LEU A 30 18.60 -13.08 17.80
C LEU A 30 18.91 -14.35 17.00
N ALA A 31 17.96 -14.86 16.22
CA ALA A 31 18.09 -16.08 15.42
C ALA A 31 17.37 -15.92 14.08
N ALA A 32 17.70 -16.74 13.08
CA ALA A 32 17.09 -16.65 11.77
C ALA A 32 15.66 -17.18 11.75
N PHE A 33 14.72 -16.47 11.10
CA PHE A 33 13.32 -16.87 11.02
C PHE A 33 12.60 -16.28 9.78
N PRO A 34 11.45 -16.85 9.34
CA PRO A 34 10.67 -16.32 8.22
C PRO A 34 9.99 -15.00 8.61
N VAL A 35 10.15 -14.00 7.75
CA VAL A 35 9.49 -12.69 7.81
C VAL A 35 8.65 -12.54 6.56
N GLN A 36 7.56 -11.79 6.64
CA GLN A 36 6.77 -11.38 5.48
C GLN A 36 6.57 -9.86 5.52
N ILE A 37 6.82 -9.21 4.40
CA ILE A 37 6.65 -7.75 4.22
C ILE A 37 5.77 -7.56 2.99
N ASP A 38 4.64 -6.87 3.14
CA ASP A 38 3.68 -6.57 2.06
C ASP A 38 3.16 -7.77 1.25
N GLY A 39 3.28 -9.00 1.80
CA GLY A 39 2.93 -10.23 1.08
C GLY A 39 4.13 -11.07 0.68
N GLU A 40 5.31 -10.45 0.59
CA GLU A 40 6.52 -11.08 0.10
C GLU A 40 7.28 -11.81 1.21
N PRO A 41 7.55 -13.12 1.04
CA PRO A 41 8.28 -13.90 2.02
C PRO A 41 9.78 -13.61 1.97
N TRP A 42 10.39 -13.54 3.15
CA TRP A 42 11.81 -13.27 3.33
C TRP A 42 12.39 -14.08 4.49
N PHE A 43 13.58 -14.66 4.30
CA PHE A 43 14.30 -15.32 5.39
C PHE A 43 15.30 -14.36 6.05
N GLN A 44 14.97 -13.89 7.26
CA GLN A 44 15.77 -12.91 7.99
C GLN A 44 16.80 -13.61 8.88
N GLN A 45 18.08 -13.26 8.72
CA GLN A 45 19.16 -13.67 9.64
C GLN A 45 19.16 -12.82 10.92
N SER A 46 20.01 -13.15 11.90
CA SER A 46 20.17 -12.31 13.09
C SER A 46 20.53 -10.87 12.72
N CYS A 47 19.75 -9.91 13.22
CA CYS A 47 19.89 -8.50 12.86
C CYS A 47 19.18 -7.58 13.86
N THR A 48 19.29 -6.26 13.64
CA THR A 48 18.40 -5.27 14.26
C THR A 48 17.54 -4.64 13.18
N LEU A 49 16.22 -4.85 13.25
CA LEU A 49 15.25 -4.21 12.39
C LEU A 49 14.92 -2.82 12.94
N ALA A 50 15.12 -1.79 12.14
CA ALA A 50 14.71 -0.42 12.46
C ALA A 50 13.50 -0.05 11.59
N ILE A 51 12.35 0.12 12.24
CA ILE A 51 11.08 0.44 11.59
C ILE A 51 10.73 1.87 11.96
N SER A 52 10.52 2.73 10.96
CA SER A 52 10.12 4.11 11.15
C SER A 52 9.15 4.54 10.03
N HIS A 53 8.32 5.53 10.32
CA HIS A 53 7.45 6.11 9.32
C HIS A 53 8.25 7.05 8.40
N HIS A 54 8.46 6.64 7.15
CA HIS A 54 9.16 7.46 6.15
C HIS A 54 8.23 8.49 5.49
N GLY A 55 6.97 8.14 5.25
CA GLY A 55 5.98 9.00 4.60
C GLY A 55 4.67 8.27 4.32
N GLN A 56 3.68 9.00 3.82
CA GLN A 56 2.40 8.45 3.38
C GLN A 56 2.40 8.31 1.86
N ALA A 57 1.96 7.16 1.36
CA ALA A 57 1.74 6.92 -0.07
C ALA A 57 0.24 6.79 -0.35
N PHE A 58 -0.20 7.27 -1.51
CA PHE A 58 -1.55 7.02 -2.01
C PHE A 58 -1.65 5.57 -2.47
N MET A 59 -2.40 4.75 -1.73
CA MET A 59 -2.66 3.36 -2.10
C MET A 59 -3.87 3.29 -3.04
N LEU A 60 -3.79 2.44 -4.08
CA LEU A 60 -4.95 2.14 -4.91
C LEU A 60 -6.02 1.46 -4.06
N LYS A 61 -7.20 2.07 -4.00
CA LYS A 61 -8.38 1.52 -3.36
C LYS A 61 -9.35 0.96 -4.40
N ARG A 62 -10.15 -0.02 -4.01
CA ARG A 62 -11.19 -0.57 -4.87
C ARG A 62 -12.31 0.46 -5.05
N ALA A 63 -12.66 0.77 -6.30
CA ALA A 63 -13.65 1.81 -6.62
C ALA A 63 -15.05 1.58 -6.03
N ALA A 64 -15.40 0.34 -5.67
CA ALA A 64 -16.70 -0.02 -5.11
C ALA A 64 -16.90 0.40 -3.63
N GLU A 65 -15.84 0.82 -2.94
CA GLU A 65 -15.85 1.08 -1.49
C GLU A 65 -15.83 2.56 -1.12
N GLU A 66 -15.68 3.47 -2.10
CA GLU A 66 -15.67 4.91 -1.89
C GLU A 66 -16.97 5.55 -2.41
N PRO A 67 -17.56 6.54 -1.71
CA PRO A 67 -18.62 7.35 -2.28
C PRO A 67 -18.12 7.92 -3.61
N LEU A 68 -18.91 7.76 -4.68
CA LEU A 68 -18.57 8.13 -6.05
C LEU A 68 -17.88 9.51 -6.18
N GLY A 69 -18.27 10.47 -5.33
CA GLY A 69 -17.68 11.81 -5.26
C GLY A 69 -16.22 11.88 -4.78
N HIS A 70 -15.79 11.02 -3.86
CA HIS A 70 -14.38 10.99 -3.40
C HIS A 70 -13.45 10.45 -4.49
N ALA A 71 -13.87 9.39 -5.20
CA ALA A 71 -13.12 8.86 -6.33
C ALA A 71 -13.00 9.89 -7.45
N ALA A 72 -14.10 10.60 -7.78
CA ALA A 72 -14.08 11.66 -8.78
C ALA A 72 -13.14 12.82 -8.41
N ALA A 73 -13.11 13.23 -7.14
CA ALA A 73 -12.20 14.27 -6.65
C ALA A 73 -10.74 13.85 -6.80
N ILE A 74 -10.38 12.63 -6.36
CA ILE A 74 -9.01 12.12 -6.46
C ILE A 74 -8.55 12.08 -7.93
N ILE A 75 -9.39 11.61 -8.85
CA ILE A 75 -8.95 11.50 -10.24
C ILE A 75 -8.84 12.88 -10.91
N THR A 76 -9.68 13.83 -10.52
CA THR A 76 -9.55 15.23 -10.97
C THR A 76 -8.20 15.81 -10.54
N ASP A 77 -7.82 15.64 -9.26
CA ASP A 77 -6.53 16.10 -8.72
C ASP A 77 -5.35 15.42 -9.42
N VAL A 78 -5.44 14.10 -9.67
CA VAL A 78 -4.39 13.35 -10.37
C VAL A 78 -4.22 13.83 -11.81
N LEU A 79 -5.32 14.06 -12.54
CA LEU A 79 -5.29 14.54 -13.92
C LEU A 79 -4.78 15.99 -14.02
N GLU A 80 -5.14 16.85 -13.06
CA GLU A 80 -4.63 18.22 -12.98
C GLU A 80 -3.13 18.25 -12.68
N ASN A 81 -2.65 17.43 -11.74
CA ASN A 81 -1.23 17.29 -11.46
C ASN A 81 -0.46 16.71 -12.66
N ALA A 82 -1.03 15.75 -13.39
CA ALA A 82 -0.41 15.17 -14.58
C ALA A 82 -0.27 16.18 -15.73
N GLU A 83 -1.28 17.03 -15.95
CA GLU A 83 -1.22 18.11 -16.95
C GLU A 83 -0.20 19.17 -16.56
N THR A 84 -0.19 19.59 -15.29
CA THR A 84 0.77 20.59 -14.76
C THR A 84 2.22 20.12 -14.91
N ASN A 85 2.47 18.83 -14.73
CA ASN A 85 3.80 18.23 -14.89
C ASN A 85 4.12 17.81 -16.34
N GLY A 86 3.23 18.09 -17.30
CA GLY A 86 3.44 17.76 -18.72
C GLY A 86 3.43 16.26 -19.04
N VAL A 87 2.91 15.42 -18.13
CA VAL A 87 2.76 13.97 -18.35
C VAL A 87 1.64 13.69 -19.35
N ILE A 88 0.59 14.52 -19.34
CA ILE A 88 -0.51 14.51 -20.31
C ILE A 88 -0.77 15.93 -20.82
N ASN A 89 -1.43 16.06 -21.96
CA ASN A 89 -1.90 17.34 -22.50
C ASN A 89 -3.40 17.58 -22.22
N ALA A 90 -3.87 18.79 -22.52
CA ALA A 90 -5.25 19.19 -22.30
C ALA A 90 -6.28 18.29 -23.00
N SER A 91 -6.01 17.82 -24.22
CA SER A 91 -6.94 16.95 -24.95
C SER A 91 -7.01 15.55 -24.34
N GLN A 92 -5.87 15.01 -23.89
CA GLN A 92 -5.81 13.74 -23.14
C GLN A 92 -6.57 13.85 -21.82
N LYS A 93 -6.39 14.95 -21.07
CA LYS A 93 -7.16 15.21 -19.83
C LYS A 93 -8.66 15.22 -20.08
N GLN A 94 -9.13 15.94 -21.10
CA GLN A 94 -10.55 15.99 -21.46
C GLN A 94 -11.11 14.60 -21.84
N ALA A 95 -10.35 13.81 -22.60
CA ALA A 95 -10.75 12.44 -22.96
C ALA A 95 -10.87 11.53 -21.73
N PHE A 96 -9.92 11.61 -20.78
CA PHE A 96 -10.00 10.84 -19.53
C PHE A 96 -11.20 11.26 -18.68
N LEU A 97 -11.48 12.56 -18.55
CA LEU A 97 -12.64 13.07 -17.80
C LEU A 97 -13.97 12.57 -18.41
N GLN A 98 -14.09 12.56 -19.74
CA GLN A 98 -15.28 12.04 -20.42
C GLN A 98 -15.46 10.53 -20.18
N GLU A 99 -14.39 9.74 -20.32
CA GLU A 99 -14.43 8.29 -20.08
C GLU A 99 -14.84 7.99 -18.63
N MET A 100 -14.36 8.77 -17.66
CA MET A 100 -14.75 8.60 -16.27
C MET A 100 -16.21 8.96 -16.01
N ALA A 101 -16.72 10.03 -16.61
CA ALA A 101 -18.13 10.40 -16.49
C ALA A 101 -19.05 9.25 -16.97
N LEU A 102 -18.64 8.51 -17.99
CA LEU A 102 -19.34 7.33 -18.50
C LEU A 102 -19.26 6.10 -17.57
N ARG A 103 -18.16 5.96 -16.81
CA ARG A 103 -17.97 4.81 -15.89
C ARG A 103 -18.56 5.02 -14.51
N LEU A 104 -18.82 6.27 -14.15
CA LEU A 104 -19.39 6.68 -12.86
C LEU A 104 -20.91 6.92 -12.93
N SER A 105 -21.51 6.92 -14.13
CA SER A 105 -22.97 6.92 -14.33
C SER A 105 -23.59 5.54 -14.12
#